data_AF-A0A453R3B7-F1
#
_entry.id   AF-A0A453R3B7-F1
#
_cell.length_a   1.000
_cell.length_b   1.000
_cell.length_c   1.000
_cell.angle_alpha   90.00
_cell.angle_beta   90.00
_cell.angle_gamma   90.00
#
_symmetry.space_group_name_H-M   'P 1'
#
loop_
_entity.id
_entity.type
_entity.pdbx_description
1 polymer ?
#
loop_
_entity_poly.entity_id
_entity_poly.type
_entity_poly.pdbx_seq_one_letter_code
_entity_poly.pdbx_strand_id
1 'polypeptide(L)'
;GERMLNVSRPSATSGADELFGGLLAPGFDRRTCLSRYQSPHYYKHSPYAPSPHLLQKLRDYEARHRKCGPGTPLYAKSVDHLRSGSSSSTEDDECNYVVWIPYNGLGNRMLSLLSTFLYALLTGRVLLVQSTDDFTDLFCEPFPGGTWALPPDFPVADMSRLGARSNESYGNLLDDKKISNDLAKATAQSVPPYVYLHLAHDLRRSDRRFYCNDDQLVLAKVNWLLLQNDFYFVPALYDMAEFEGELRRLFPAMESVAHLLGRYLFHPSNSVWGMITRYYHSYLAQAEERIGVQIRMFSWASIPVDDMYDQIMACSRQEHILPDVDGDEANTTSAAANGSSKSKAILIASLRAEYYERIKSTYYEHAAEGGGGVGVFQPSHEEKQTMGQRSHNQKALAEIYLLSFSDVLLTTGISTFGYMSSSLAGLRPTMLMIAKDHKVPETPCVRAMSMEPCFHMTPD
;
A
#
# COMPACT_ATOMS: atom_id res chain seq x y z
N GLY A 1 2.94 51.92 -15.39
CA GLY A 1 1.68 51.36 -15.89
C GLY A 1 1.93 49.94 -16.31
N GLU A 2 1.92 49.02 -15.34
CA GLU A 2 2.19 47.60 -15.54
C GLU A 2 0.87 46.86 -15.41
N ARG A 3 0.49 46.15 -16.49
CA ARG A 3 -0.70 45.31 -16.54
C ARG A 3 -0.40 44.00 -15.81
N MET A 4 -0.99 43.83 -14.62
CA MET A 4 -1.08 42.54 -13.95
C MET A 4 -1.92 41.58 -14.80
N LEU A 5 -1.35 40.44 -15.14
CA LEU A 5 -2.05 39.30 -15.73
C LEU A 5 -2.93 38.67 -14.65
N ASN A 6 -4.24 38.77 -14.85
CA ASN A 6 -5.26 38.24 -13.97
C ASN A 6 -5.37 36.72 -14.23
N VAL A 7 -4.76 35.91 -13.37
CA VAL A 7 -4.93 34.45 -13.39
C VAL A 7 -6.29 34.13 -12.76
N SER A 8 -7.27 33.88 -13.62
CA SER A 8 -8.61 33.43 -13.25
C SER A 8 -8.56 32.12 -12.46
N ARG A 9 -9.12 32.16 -11.23
CA ARG A 9 -9.44 30.98 -10.42
C ARG A 9 -10.35 30.03 -11.21
N PRO A 10 -10.07 28.71 -11.28
CA PRO A 10 -11.03 27.76 -11.83
C PRO A 10 -12.25 27.71 -10.91
N SER A 11 -13.43 27.85 -11.50
CA SER A 11 -14.72 27.69 -10.83
C SER A 11 -14.87 26.28 -10.27
N ALA A 12 -15.42 26.18 -9.06
CA ALA A 12 -15.78 24.94 -8.39
C ALA A 12 -16.97 24.24 -9.09
N THR A 13 -16.72 23.64 -10.25
CA THR A 13 -17.53 22.59 -10.91
C THR A 13 -16.69 21.90 -11.99
N SER A 14 -15.59 21.24 -11.63
CA SER A 14 -14.93 20.26 -12.50
C SER A 14 -15.08 18.88 -11.84
N GLY A 15 -15.83 17.96 -12.46
CA GLY A 15 -15.93 16.59 -11.97
C GLY A 15 -14.53 16.00 -11.76
N ALA A 16 -14.34 15.23 -10.68
CA ALA A 16 -13.07 14.57 -10.45
C ALA A 16 -12.68 13.74 -11.69
N ASP A 17 -11.42 13.82 -12.11
CA ASP A 17 -10.92 13.01 -13.21
C ASP A 17 -10.99 11.52 -12.83
N GLU A 18 -11.91 10.80 -13.47
CA GLU A 18 -12.16 9.37 -13.24
C GLU A 18 -10.92 8.50 -13.51
N LEU A 19 -9.91 9.03 -14.20
CA LEU A 19 -8.69 8.31 -14.59
C LEU A 19 -7.43 8.76 -13.83
N PHE A 20 -7.57 9.56 -12.76
CA PHE A 20 -6.45 10.05 -11.94
C PHE A 20 -5.31 10.70 -12.76
N GLY A 21 -5.63 11.60 -13.69
CA GLY A 21 -4.64 12.27 -14.54
C GLY A 21 -4.06 11.35 -15.61
N GLY A 22 -4.83 10.38 -16.09
CA GLY A 22 -4.41 9.39 -17.08
C GLY A 22 -3.66 8.18 -16.51
N LEU A 23 -3.52 8.10 -15.18
CA LEU A 23 -2.92 6.95 -14.49
C LEU A 23 -3.64 5.64 -14.86
N LEU A 24 -4.97 5.69 -14.94
CA LEU A 24 -5.79 4.53 -15.27
C LEU A 24 -6.07 4.43 -16.78
N ALA A 25 -6.06 3.19 -17.27
CA ALA A 25 -6.50 2.90 -18.63
C ALA A 25 -8.02 3.14 -18.80
N PRO A 26 -8.46 3.77 -19.90
CA PRO A 26 -9.84 3.64 -20.33
C PRO A 26 -10.13 2.20 -20.81
N GLY A 27 -11.40 1.81 -20.84
CA GLY A 27 -11.84 0.59 -21.53
C GLY A 27 -12.14 -0.63 -20.65
N PHE A 28 -12.06 -0.53 -19.32
CA PHE A 28 -12.67 -1.56 -18.47
C PHE A 28 -14.19 -1.45 -18.49
N ASP A 29 -14.88 -2.58 -18.34
CA ASP A 29 -16.32 -2.58 -18.08
C ASP A 29 -16.59 -1.90 -16.73
N ARG A 30 -17.30 -0.78 -16.78
CA ARG A 30 -17.66 0.01 -15.59
C ARG A 30 -18.48 -0.78 -14.57
N ARG A 31 -19.20 -1.82 -15.00
CA ARG A 31 -20.06 -2.63 -14.12
C ARG A 31 -19.29 -3.70 -13.35
N THR A 32 -18.18 -4.20 -13.89
CA THR A 32 -17.39 -5.26 -13.25
C THR A 32 -16.52 -4.73 -12.12
N CYS A 33 -16.13 -3.46 -12.17
CA CYS A 33 -15.38 -2.79 -11.12
C CYS A 33 -15.81 -1.33 -10.96
N LEU A 34 -16.79 -1.07 -10.09
CA LEU A 34 -17.33 0.27 -9.85
C LEU A 34 -16.28 1.20 -9.24
N SER A 35 -15.50 0.69 -8.29
CA SER A 35 -14.51 1.46 -7.54
C SER A 35 -13.44 2.10 -8.43
N ARG A 36 -13.10 1.47 -9.57
CA ARG A 36 -12.12 1.97 -10.54
C ARG A 36 -12.42 3.38 -11.01
N TYR A 37 -13.68 3.66 -11.31
CA TYR A 37 -14.12 4.94 -11.86
C TYR A 37 -14.81 5.83 -10.83
N GLN A 38 -15.34 5.25 -9.75
CA GLN A 38 -16.05 6.02 -8.72
C GLN A 38 -15.14 6.53 -7.60
N SER A 39 -14.06 5.81 -7.26
CA SER A 39 -13.18 6.18 -6.15
C SER A 39 -12.55 7.58 -6.25
N PRO A 40 -12.22 8.14 -7.43
CA PRO A 40 -11.71 9.50 -7.54
C PRO A 40 -12.64 10.56 -6.91
N HIS A 41 -13.95 10.33 -6.88
CA HIS A 41 -14.93 11.26 -6.30
C HIS A 41 -14.92 11.33 -4.77
N TYR A 42 -14.29 10.36 -4.10
CA TYR A 42 -14.24 10.30 -2.64
C TYR A 42 -12.98 10.94 -2.06
N TYR A 43 -11.96 11.16 -2.87
CA TYR A 43 -10.72 11.83 -2.46
C TYR A 43 -10.85 13.34 -2.65
N LYS A 44 -10.63 14.12 -1.58
CA LYS A 44 -10.59 15.58 -1.69
C LYS A 44 -9.29 16.11 -2.29
N HIS A 45 -8.19 15.38 -2.10
CA HIS A 45 -6.85 15.82 -2.48
C HIS A 45 -6.10 14.71 -3.23
N SER A 46 -5.31 15.13 -4.22
CA SER A 46 -4.33 14.31 -4.93
C SER A 46 -3.09 15.15 -5.14
N PRO A 47 -2.17 15.21 -4.16
CA PRO A 47 -1.06 16.17 -4.18
C PRO A 47 -0.04 15.92 -5.29
N TYR A 48 -0.04 14.73 -5.90
CA TYR A 48 0.88 14.35 -6.97
C TYR A 48 0.14 13.95 -8.22
N ALA A 49 0.56 14.52 -9.35
CA ALA A 49 0.18 14.08 -10.68
C ALA A 49 1.19 13.04 -11.18
N PRO A 50 0.75 12.00 -11.92
CA PRO A 50 1.67 11.05 -12.53
C PRO A 50 2.55 11.74 -13.57
N SER A 51 3.83 11.37 -13.64
CA SER A 51 4.73 11.87 -14.67
C SER A 51 4.37 11.27 -16.05
N PRO A 52 4.63 11.98 -17.17
CA PRO A 52 4.45 11.39 -18.49
C PRO A 52 5.24 10.09 -18.69
N HIS A 53 6.44 10.01 -18.08
CA HIS A 53 7.27 8.80 -18.12
C HIS A 53 6.61 7.62 -17.41
N LEU A 54 6.00 7.85 -16.24
CA LEU A 54 5.22 6.82 -15.53
C LEU A 54 4.01 6.38 -16.36
N LEU A 55 3.26 7.32 -16.93
CA LEU A 55 2.10 6.98 -17.76
C LEU A 55 2.51 6.08 -18.92
N GLN A 56 3.55 6.44 -19.65
CA GLN A 56 4.09 5.62 -20.74
C GLN A 56 4.54 4.24 -20.23
N LYS A 57 5.29 4.18 -19.11
CA LYS A 57 5.76 2.92 -18.51
C LYS A 57 4.61 1.98 -18.16
N LEU A 58 3.50 2.52 -17.64
CA LEU A 58 2.31 1.74 -17.33
C LEU A 58 1.61 1.23 -18.60
N ARG A 59 1.50 2.07 -19.65
CA ARG A 59 0.94 1.62 -20.95
C ARG A 59 1.78 0.50 -21.57
N ASP A 60 3.10 0.64 -21.53
CA ASP A 60 4.04 -0.36 -22.04
C ASP A 60 3.94 -1.67 -21.24
N TYR A 61 3.79 -1.55 -19.91
CA TYR A 61 3.55 -2.71 -19.05
C TYR A 61 2.24 -3.42 -19.39
N GLU A 62 1.14 -2.68 -19.57
CA GLU A 62 -0.16 -3.27 -19.96
C GLU A 62 -0.08 -4.00 -21.30
N ALA A 63 0.65 -3.44 -22.28
CA ALA A 63 0.89 -4.08 -23.57
C ALA A 63 1.70 -5.38 -23.42
N ARG A 64 2.76 -5.36 -22.59
CA ARG A 64 3.53 -6.57 -22.24
C ARG A 64 2.66 -7.61 -21.54
N HIS A 65 1.87 -7.21 -20.56
CA HIS A 65 1.00 -8.11 -19.82
C HIS A 65 -0.05 -8.74 -20.73
N ARG A 66 -0.62 -8.01 -21.69
CA ARG A 66 -1.54 -8.58 -22.68
C ARG A 66 -0.87 -9.62 -23.58
N LYS A 67 0.41 -9.43 -23.89
CA LYS A 67 1.19 -10.31 -24.76
C LYS A 67 1.73 -11.56 -24.05
N CYS A 68 2.20 -11.40 -22.82
CA CYS A 68 2.93 -12.41 -22.05
C CYS A 68 2.13 -12.97 -20.85
N GLY A 69 0.94 -12.45 -20.58
CA GLY A 69 0.13 -12.85 -19.42
C GLY A 69 -0.56 -14.20 -19.58
N PRO A 70 -1.23 -14.69 -18.52
CA PRO A 70 -1.91 -15.97 -18.52
C PRO A 70 -2.90 -16.13 -19.68
N GLY A 71 -2.95 -17.34 -20.26
CA GLY A 71 -3.83 -17.67 -21.39
C GLY A 71 -3.29 -17.28 -22.77
N THR A 72 -2.09 -16.68 -22.85
CA THR A 72 -1.43 -16.35 -24.12
C THR A 72 -0.52 -17.48 -24.62
N PRO A 73 -0.24 -17.57 -25.93
CA PRO A 73 0.72 -18.54 -26.47
C PRO A 73 2.14 -18.40 -25.89
N LEU A 74 2.58 -17.16 -25.64
CA LEU A 74 3.91 -16.92 -25.08
C LEU A 74 4.00 -17.34 -23.61
N TYR A 75 2.96 -17.10 -22.81
CA TYR A 75 2.88 -17.63 -21.46
C TYR A 75 2.93 -19.17 -21.44
N ALA A 76 2.17 -19.84 -22.31
CA ALA A 76 2.19 -21.29 -22.41
C ALA A 76 3.59 -21.83 -22.74
N LYS A 77 4.29 -21.19 -23.69
CA LYS A 77 5.68 -21.50 -24.03
C LYS A 77 6.60 -21.36 -22.81
N SER A 78 6.56 -20.23 -22.11
CA SER A 78 7.40 -19.99 -20.91
C SER A 78 7.12 -21.00 -19.78
N VAL A 79 5.86 -21.42 -19.61
CA VAL A 79 5.49 -22.48 -18.65
C VAL A 79 6.02 -23.85 -19.06
N ASP A 80 5.99 -24.20 -20.35
CA ASP A 80 6.55 -25.47 -20.83
C ASP A 80 8.07 -25.53 -20.67
N HIS A 81 8.77 -24.42 -20.87
CA HIS A 81 10.19 -24.30 -20.54
C HIS A 81 10.45 -24.53 -19.05
N LEU A 82 9.66 -23.89 -18.18
CA LEU A 82 9.74 -24.08 -16.73
C LEU A 82 9.52 -25.55 -16.33
N ARG A 83 8.56 -26.25 -16.94
CA ARG A 83 8.31 -27.69 -16.71
C ARG A 83 9.47 -28.57 -17.16
N SER A 84 10.10 -28.23 -18.28
CA SER A 84 11.21 -29.00 -18.84
C SER A 84 12.52 -28.86 -18.05
N GLY A 85 12.62 -27.86 -17.16
CA GLY A 85 13.85 -27.53 -16.45
C GLY A 85 14.95 -26.93 -17.34
N SER A 86 14.62 -26.60 -18.59
CA SER A 86 15.57 -26.00 -19.55
C SER A 86 15.78 -24.52 -19.23
N SER A 87 17.02 -24.06 -19.37
CA SER A 87 17.33 -22.63 -19.35
C SER A 87 16.74 -21.92 -20.58
N SER A 88 16.37 -20.64 -20.39
CA SER A 88 15.81 -19.77 -21.43
C SER A 88 16.66 -19.79 -22.69
N SER A 89 16.06 -20.06 -23.85
CA SER A 89 16.71 -19.83 -25.14
C SER A 89 16.66 -18.34 -25.50
N THR A 90 17.50 -17.85 -26.42
CA THR A 90 17.48 -16.44 -26.87
C THR A 90 16.15 -16.03 -27.53
N GLU A 91 15.30 -16.99 -27.89
CA GLU A 91 13.93 -16.74 -28.38
C GLU A 91 12.89 -16.66 -27.25
N ASP A 92 13.26 -17.02 -26.01
CA ASP A 92 12.43 -16.94 -24.79
C ASP A 92 12.66 -15.64 -24.00
N ASP A 93 13.63 -14.82 -24.42
CA ASP A 93 13.98 -13.52 -23.81
C ASP A 93 12.83 -12.49 -23.86
N GLU A 94 11.72 -12.81 -24.54
CA GLU A 94 10.60 -11.87 -24.72
C GLU A 94 9.69 -11.74 -23.49
N CYS A 95 9.54 -12.79 -22.66
CA CYS A 95 8.62 -12.79 -21.52
C CYS A 95 9.30 -13.30 -20.25
N ASN A 96 9.61 -12.38 -19.34
CA ASN A 96 10.13 -12.66 -18.00
C ASN A 96 9.07 -12.40 -16.94
N TYR A 97 9.11 -13.14 -15.84
CA TYR A 97 8.03 -13.16 -14.84
C TYR A 97 8.55 -12.90 -13.43
N VAL A 98 7.69 -12.29 -12.62
CA VAL A 98 7.80 -12.27 -11.17
C VAL A 98 6.45 -12.70 -10.57
N VAL A 99 6.47 -13.76 -9.79
CA VAL A 99 5.33 -14.31 -9.07
C VAL A 99 5.39 -13.79 -7.65
N TRP A 100 4.42 -12.97 -7.25
CA TRP A 100 4.25 -12.53 -5.89
C TRP A 100 3.53 -13.60 -5.06
N ILE A 101 4.12 -13.95 -3.92
CA ILE A 101 3.62 -14.92 -2.96
C ILE A 101 3.10 -14.15 -1.73
N PRO A 102 1.79 -14.23 -1.42
CA PRO A 102 1.21 -13.53 -0.27
C PRO A 102 1.83 -14.00 1.05
N TYR A 103 2.16 -13.05 1.91
CA TYR A 103 2.69 -13.31 3.25
C TYR A 103 2.17 -12.28 4.27
N ASN A 104 1.94 -12.74 5.50
CA ASN A 104 1.43 -11.92 6.60
C ASN A 104 0.06 -11.23 6.33
N GLY A 105 -0.25 -10.15 7.07
CA GLY A 105 -1.56 -9.48 7.06
C GLY A 105 -1.80 -8.60 5.83
N LEU A 106 -3.05 -8.15 5.64
CA LEU A 106 -3.49 -7.42 4.44
C LEU A 106 -2.65 -6.17 4.13
N GLY A 107 -2.32 -5.35 5.12
CA GLY A 107 -1.47 -4.16 4.92
C GLY A 107 -0.08 -4.52 4.37
N ASN A 108 0.55 -5.57 4.91
CA ASN A 108 1.83 -6.07 4.41
C ASN A 108 1.69 -6.59 2.98
N ARG A 109 0.61 -7.33 2.69
CA ARG A 109 0.36 -7.86 1.34
C ARG A 109 0.17 -6.76 0.30
N MET A 110 -0.57 -5.70 0.63
CA MET A 110 -0.76 -4.56 -0.28
C MET A 110 0.59 -3.85 -0.55
N LEU A 111 1.38 -3.58 0.49
CA LEU A 111 2.68 -2.93 0.36
C LEU A 111 3.71 -3.79 -0.37
N SER A 112 3.75 -5.09 -0.09
CA SER A 112 4.69 -6.01 -0.73
C SER A 112 4.32 -6.22 -2.19
N LEU A 113 3.04 -6.38 -2.52
CA LEU A 113 2.56 -6.48 -3.90
C LEU A 113 2.85 -5.21 -4.70
N LEU A 114 2.67 -4.03 -4.10
CA LEU A 114 3.04 -2.75 -4.72
C LEU A 114 4.55 -2.67 -5.00
N SER A 115 5.38 -3.04 -4.02
CA SER A 115 6.84 -3.06 -4.17
C SER A 115 7.27 -4.04 -5.26
N THR A 116 6.66 -5.23 -5.32
CA THR A 116 6.91 -6.23 -6.36
C THR A 116 6.44 -5.76 -7.74
N PHE A 117 5.33 -5.04 -7.82
CA PHE A 117 4.89 -4.42 -9.08
C PHE A 117 5.88 -3.38 -9.59
N LEU A 118 6.37 -2.50 -8.70
CA LEU A 118 7.41 -1.54 -9.09
C LEU A 118 8.67 -2.26 -9.59
N TYR A 119 9.10 -3.30 -8.88
CA TYR A 119 10.21 -4.13 -9.33
C TYR A 119 9.96 -4.76 -10.71
N ALA A 120 8.73 -5.21 -11.00
CA ALA A 120 8.33 -5.71 -12.32
C ALA A 120 8.42 -4.62 -13.40
N LEU A 121 8.03 -3.38 -13.10
CA LEU A 121 8.17 -2.24 -14.01
C LEU A 121 9.65 -1.94 -14.33
N LEU A 122 10.51 -1.96 -13.32
CA LEU A 122 11.94 -1.68 -13.44
C LEU A 122 12.68 -2.77 -14.24
N THR A 123 12.32 -4.03 -14.01
CA THR A 123 13.00 -5.19 -14.60
C THR A 123 12.34 -5.74 -15.86
N GLY A 124 11.29 -5.08 -16.35
CA GLY A 124 10.63 -5.51 -17.58
C GLY A 124 9.82 -6.80 -17.44
N ARG A 125 9.43 -7.21 -16.24
CA ARG A 125 8.74 -8.48 -15.96
C ARG A 125 7.22 -8.36 -15.95
N VAL A 126 6.54 -9.46 -16.23
CA VAL A 126 5.10 -9.64 -15.97
C VAL A 126 4.91 -10.01 -14.50
N LEU A 127 3.99 -9.34 -13.82
CA LEU A 127 3.61 -9.65 -12.44
C LEU A 127 2.50 -10.70 -12.45
N LEU A 128 2.67 -11.78 -11.70
CA LEU A 128 1.61 -12.74 -11.41
C LEU A 128 1.41 -12.84 -9.90
N VAL A 129 0.15 -12.98 -9.48
CA VAL A 129 -0.28 -12.94 -8.09
C VAL A 129 -0.77 -14.32 -7.71
N GLN A 130 -0.09 -14.98 -6.77
CA GLN A 130 -0.58 -16.24 -6.23
C GLN A 130 -1.90 -15.99 -5.49
N SER A 131 -2.96 -16.66 -5.94
CA SER A 131 -4.29 -16.54 -5.35
C SER A 131 -4.39 -17.38 -4.08
N THR A 132 -4.81 -16.74 -2.98
CA THR A 132 -5.22 -17.41 -1.74
C THR A 132 -6.68 -17.08 -1.46
N ASP A 133 -7.43 -18.01 -0.86
CA ASP A 133 -8.87 -17.87 -0.60
C ASP A 133 -9.23 -16.60 0.19
N ASP A 134 -8.30 -16.09 1.01
CA ASP A 134 -8.47 -14.89 1.81
C ASP A 134 -8.10 -13.59 1.07
N PHE A 135 -7.52 -13.69 -0.14
CA PHE A 135 -7.12 -12.57 -0.97
C PHE A 135 -7.95 -12.47 -2.27
N THR A 136 -8.53 -13.58 -2.72
CA THR A 136 -9.52 -13.57 -3.80
C THR A 136 -10.72 -12.69 -3.43
N ASP A 137 -11.35 -12.10 -4.45
CA ASP A 137 -12.47 -11.15 -4.32
C ASP A 137 -12.21 -9.86 -3.52
N LEU A 138 -10.96 -9.54 -3.18
CA LEU A 138 -10.62 -8.25 -2.56
C LEU A 138 -10.49 -7.12 -3.59
N PHE A 139 -9.81 -7.40 -4.70
CA PHE A 139 -9.46 -6.42 -5.72
C PHE A 139 -9.97 -6.83 -7.10
N CYS A 140 -10.23 -5.84 -7.95
CA CYS A 140 -10.49 -6.03 -9.37
C CYS A 140 -9.19 -6.32 -10.14
N GLU A 141 -9.32 -6.84 -11.36
CA GLU A 141 -8.20 -6.96 -12.30
C GLU A 141 -7.60 -5.59 -12.65
N PRO A 142 -6.30 -5.34 -12.41
CA PRO A 142 -5.68 -4.03 -12.65
C PRO A 142 -5.28 -3.79 -14.12
N PHE A 143 -5.09 -4.83 -14.92
CA PHE A 143 -4.51 -4.73 -16.27
C PHE A 143 -5.55 -4.98 -17.37
N PRO A 144 -5.66 -4.12 -18.40
CA PRO A 144 -6.72 -4.26 -19.40
C PRO A 144 -6.53 -5.49 -20.32
N GLY A 145 -7.53 -6.38 -20.31
CA GLY A 145 -7.60 -7.53 -21.23
C GLY A 145 -6.71 -8.71 -20.82
N GLY A 146 -6.32 -8.82 -19.55
CA GLY A 146 -5.61 -9.96 -18.99
C GLY A 146 -5.95 -10.16 -17.51
N THR A 147 -5.38 -11.19 -16.91
CA THR A 147 -5.48 -11.44 -15.47
C THR A 147 -4.09 -11.45 -14.84
N TRP A 148 -3.94 -10.76 -13.71
CA TRP A 148 -2.72 -10.88 -12.91
C TRP A 148 -2.70 -12.16 -12.06
N ALA A 149 -3.80 -12.92 -11.98
CA ALA A 149 -3.88 -14.10 -11.15
C ALA A 149 -2.99 -15.20 -11.73
N LEU A 150 -2.16 -15.81 -10.87
CA LEU A 150 -1.37 -16.97 -11.24
C LEU A 150 -2.30 -18.17 -11.49
N PRO A 151 -2.22 -18.84 -12.65
CA PRO A 151 -3.02 -20.02 -12.94
C PRO A 151 -2.79 -21.17 -11.94
N PRO A 152 -3.84 -21.92 -11.56
CA PRO A 152 -3.73 -23.01 -10.59
C PRO A 152 -2.89 -24.20 -11.09
N ASP A 153 -2.67 -24.32 -12.40
CA ASP A 153 -1.85 -25.34 -13.04
C ASP A 153 -0.37 -24.92 -13.21
N PHE A 154 0.05 -23.84 -12.53
CA PHE A 154 1.43 -23.40 -12.49
C PHE A 154 2.36 -24.52 -11.96
N PRO A 155 3.49 -24.81 -12.64
CA PRO A 155 4.22 -26.06 -12.44
C PRO A 155 5.12 -26.12 -11.21
N VAL A 156 5.35 -24.99 -10.51
CA VAL A 156 6.13 -25.01 -9.26
C VAL A 156 5.23 -25.48 -8.12
N ALA A 157 5.43 -26.73 -7.71
CA ALA A 157 4.64 -27.37 -6.67
C ALA A 157 4.88 -26.73 -5.29
N ASP A 158 3.81 -26.64 -4.50
CA ASP A 158 3.83 -26.31 -3.07
C ASP A 158 4.66 -25.06 -2.71
N MET A 159 4.39 -23.94 -3.40
CA MET A 159 5.02 -22.64 -3.11
C MET A 159 4.84 -22.21 -1.64
N SER A 160 3.86 -22.75 -0.93
CA SER A 160 3.67 -22.57 0.52
C SER A 160 4.80 -23.13 1.38
N ARG A 161 5.61 -24.08 0.88
CA ARG A 161 6.80 -24.62 1.58
C ARG A 161 8.07 -23.82 1.33
N LEU A 162 8.05 -22.84 0.43
CA LEU A 162 9.20 -21.99 0.21
C LEU A 162 9.47 -21.13 1.45
N GLY A 163 10.74 -21.01 1.83
CA GLY A 163 11.19 -20.21 2.96
C GLY A 163 12.70 -20.02 2.96
N ALA A 164 13.25 -19.37 3.99
CA ALA A 164 14.67 -19.00 4.06
C ALA A 164 15.66 -20.15 3.78
N ARG A 165 15.28 -21.40 4.08
CA ARG A 165 16.13 -22.59 3.92
C ARG A 165 15.89 -23.39 2.64
N SER A 166 15.01 -22.94 1.75
CA SER A 166 14.75 -23.62 0.48
C SER A 166 16.00 -23.59 -0.41
N ASN A 167 16.31 -24.72 -1.04
CA ASN A 167 17.49 -24.85 -1.91
C ASN A 167 17.41 -23.92 -3.13
N GLU A 168 16.20 -23.54 -3.50
CA GLU A 168 15.83 -22.63 -4.59
C GLU A 168 15.99 -21.16 -4.21
N SER A 169 16.21 -20.85 -2.92
CA SER A 169 16.44 -19.47 -2.47
C SER A 169 17.71 -18.92 -3.12
N TYR A 170 17.66 -17.70 -3.65
CA TYR A 170 18.80 -17.02 -4.25
C TYR A 170 20.02 -17.01 -3.33
N GLY A 171 19.83 -16.69 -2.04
CA GLY A 171 20.90 -16.70 -1.06
C GLY A 171 21.56 -18.08 -0.92
N ASN A 172 20.76 -19.15 -0.88
CA ASN A 172 21.28 -20.52 -0.78
C ASN A 172 21.96 -20.98 -2.08
N LEU A 173 21.44 -20.60 -3.24
CA LEU A 173 22.06 -20.91 -4.53
C LEU A 173 23.44 -20.25 -4.67
N LEU A 174 23.62 -19.05 -4.13
CA LEU A 174 24.92 -18.39 -4.05
C LEU A 174 25.85 -19.06 -3.03
N ASP A 175 25.35 -19.35 -1.83
CA ASP A 175 26.14 -19.98 -0.76
C ASP A 175 26.63 -21.39 -1.20
N ASP A 176 25.79 -22.14 -1.90
CA ASP A 176 26.10 -23.45 -2.49
C ASP A 176 26.92 -23.38 -3.79
N LYS A 177 27.20 -22.18 -4.31
CA LYS A 177 27.91 -21.95 -5.59
C LYS A 177 27.21 -22.57 -6.81
N LYS A 178 25.89 -22.73 -6.76
CA LYS A 178 25.05 -23.17 -7.90
C LYS A 178 24.79 -22.03 -8.89
N ILE A 179 24.85 -20.78 -8.41
CA ILE A 179 24.85 -19.56 -9.21
C ILE A 179 26.13 -18.78 -8.87
N SER A 180 26.69 -18.09 -9.87
CA SER A 180 27.78 -17.15 -9.65
C SER A 180 27.30 -15.72 -9.84
N ASN A 181 27.68 -14.83 -8.92
CA ASN A 181 27.50 -13.39 -9.07
C ASN A 181 28.64 -12.73 -9.88
N ASP A 182 29.54 -13.53 -10.45
CA ASP A 182 30.52 -13.06 -11.42
C ASP A 182 29.83 -12.81 -12.77
N LEU A 183 29.69 -11.54 -13.13
CA LEU A 183 29.04 -11.09 -14.36
C LEU A 183 29.63 -11.75 -15.62
N ALA A 184 30.93 -12.05 -15.62
CA ALA A 184 31.59 -12.71 -16.75
C ALA A 184 31.17 -14.18 -16.92
N LYS A 185 30.62 -14.79 -15.86
CA LYS A 185 30.19 -16.20 -15.85
C LYS A 185 28.68 -16.38 -15.92
N ALA A 186 27.91 -15.34 -15.58
CA ALA A 186 26.46 -15.41 -15.61
C ALA A 186 25.94 -15.37 -17.06
N THR A 187 25.34 -16.45 -17.54
CA THR A 187 24.59 -16.53 -18.80
C THR A 187 23.18 -17.06 -18.55
N ALA A 188 22.27 -16.94 -19.52
CA ALA A 188 20.93 -17.52 -19.41
C ALA A 188 20.99 -19.05 -19.16
N GLN A 189 22.02 -19.72 -19.67
CA GLN A 189 22.26 -21.15 -19.46
C GLN A 189 22.87 -21.49 -18.10
N SER A 190 23.46 -20.52 -17.40
CA SER A 190 24.12 -20.73 -16.10
C SER A 190 23.20 -20.47 -14.91
N VAL A 191 21.95 -20.05 -15.14
CA VAL A 191 20.96 -19.77 -14.10
C VAL A 191 19.82 -20.78 -14.16
N PRO A 192 19.21 -21.14 -13.02
CA PRO A 192 18.06 -22.02 -13.01
C PRO A 192 16.85 -21.36 -13.70
N PRO A 193 15.87 -22.16 -14.16
CA PRO A 193 14.66 -21.64 -14.80
C PRO A 193 13.83 -20.74 -13.87
N TYR A 194 13.92 -20.97 -12.56
CA TYR A 194 13.35 -20.10 -11.55
C TYR A 194 14.27 -19.93 -10.33
N VAL A 195 14.07 -18.84 -9.60
CA VAL A 195 14.71 -18.55 -8.32
C VAL A 195 13.66 -18.08 -7.32
N TYR A 196 13.76 -18.55 -6.08
CA TYR A 196 12.95 -18.03 -4.98
C TYR A 196 13.69 -16.88 -4.27
N LEU A 197 12.99 -15.79 -4.04
CA LEU A 197 13.45 -14.59 -3.35
C LEU A 197 12.74 -14.52 -2.00
N HIS A 198 13.49 -14.84 -0.95
CA HIS A 198 13.02 -14.74 0.43
C HIS A 198 13.33 -13.35 1.00
N LEU A 199 12.37 -12.44 0.92
CA LEU A 199 12.51 -11.04 1.37
C LEU A 199 11.60 -10.73 2.56
N ALA A 200 11.18 -11.73 3.32
CA ALA A 200 10.36 -11.56 4.51
C ALA A 200 11.19 -11.03 5.70
N HIS A 201 10.53 -10.67 6.80
CA HIS A 201 11.17 -10.12 8.00
C HIS A 201 12.27 -10.97 8.63
N ASP A 202 12.31 -12.26 8.36
CA ASP A 202 13.35 -13.20 8.80
C ASP A 202 14.46 -13.43 7.75
N LEU A 203 14.59 -12.54 6.75
CA LEU A 203 15.63 -12.63 5.72
C LEU A 203 17.04 -12.72 6.32
N ARG A 204 17.88 -13.56 5.71
CA ARG A 204 19.28 -13.73 6.13
C ARG A 204 20.18 -12.78 5.37
N ARG A 205 21.44 -12.72 5.82
CA ARG A 205 22.47 -11.89 5.17
C ARG A 205 22.69 -12.24 3.70
N SER A 206 22.62 -13.51 3.30
CA SER A 206 22.75 -13.89 1.88
C SER A 206 21.54 -13.48 1.05
N ASP A 207 20.34 -13.45 1.64
CA ASP A 207 19.11 -13.01 0.96
C ASP A 207 19.11 -11.48 0.70
N ARG A 208 19.83 -10.69 1.53
CA ARG A 208 20.03 -9.24 1.35
C ARG A 208 20.74 -8.86 0.05
N ARG A 209 21.42 -9.82 -0.60
CA ARG A 209 22.07 -9.62 -1.91
C ARG A 209 21.10 -9.22 -3.02
N PHE A 210 19.80 -9.48 -2.84
CA PHE A 210 18.77 -8.91 -3.72
C PHE A 210 18.92 -7.38 -3.88
N TYR A 211 19.36 -6.66 -2.84
CA TYR A 211 19.54 -5.20 -2.87
C TYR A 211 20.92 -4.76 -3.42
N CYS A 212 21.66 -5.64 -4.11
CA CYS A 212 22.96 -5.32 -4.72
C CYS A 212 22.87 -5.23 -6.25
N ASN A 213 23.56 -4.26 -6.87
CA ASN A 213 23.50 -4.04 -8.32
C ASN A 213 23.98 -5.26 -9.13
N ASP A 214 25.12 -5.86 -8.76
CA ASP A 214 25.68 -7.02 -9.48
C ASP A 214 24.74 -8.23 -9.46
N ASP A 215 24.09 -8.46 -8.32
CA ASP A 215 23.12 -9.53 -8.13
C ASP A 215 21.84 -9.29 -8.95
N GLN A 216 21.41 -8.05 -9.13
CA GLN A 216 20.29 -7.72 -10.03
C GLN A 216 20.57 -8.07 -11.49
N LEU A 217 21.81 -7.86 -11.95
CA LEU A 217 22.23 -8.23 -13.30
C LEU A 217 22.24 -9.75 -13.53
N VAL A 218 22.42 -10.54 -12.46
CA VAL A 218 22.26 -12.00 -12.48
C VAL A 218 20.79 -12.37 -12.49
N LEU A 219 19.99 -11.77 -11.60
CA LEU A 219 18.54 -12.01 -11.52
C LEU A 219 17.82 -11.63 -12.81
N ALA A 220 18.29 -10.64 -13.56
CA ALA A 220 17.78 -10.27 -14.88
C ALA A 220 17.81 -11.43 -15.89
N LYS A 221 18.72 -12.41 -15.72
CA LYS A 221 18.86 -13.58 -16.59
C LYS A 221 17.92 -14.73 -16.23
N VAL A 222 17.32 -14.69 -15.03
CA VAL A 222 16.39 -15.72 -14.56
C VAL A 222 15.00 -15.44 -15.12
N ASN A 223 14.38 -16.42 -15.78
CA ASN A 223 13.07 -16.21 -16.40
C ASN A 223 11.95 -16.03 -15.36
N TRP A 224 11.89 -16.90 -14.34
CA TRP A 224 10.86 -16.86 -13.30
C TRP A 224 11.42 -16.48 -11.92
N LEU A 225 10.96 -15.37 -11.35
CA LEU A 225 11.27 -15.00 -9.96
C LEU A 225 10.06 -15.29 -9.07
N LEU A 226 10.22 -16.06 -8.00
CA LEU A 226 9.17 -16.33 -7.02
C LEU A 226 9.48 -15.50 -5.77
N LEU A 227 8.71 -14.46 -5.50
CA LEU A 227 9.03 -13.46 -4.49
C LEU A 227 8.03 -13.50 -3.35
N GLN A 228 8.51 -13.83 -2.15
CA GLN A 228 7.75 -13.73 -0.90
C GLN A 228 8.33 -12.61 -0.04
N ASN A 229 7.48 -11.66 0.37
CA ASN A 229 7.89 -10.42 1.06
C ASN A 229 6.74 -9.89 1.92
N ASP A 230 7.06 -9.28 3.06
CA ASP A 230 6.14 -8.57 3.93
C ASP A 230 6.54 -7.10 4.21
N PHE A 231 7.56 -6.59 3.52
CA PHE A 231 8.03 -5.22 3.60
C PHE A 231 7.57 -4.33 2.44
N TYR A 232 7.69 -3.02 2.63
CA TYR A 232 7.73 -2.04 1.55
C TYR A 232 9.19 -1.74 1.16
N PHE A 233 9.76 -2.49 0.22
CA PHE A 233 11.20 -2.41 -0.08
C PHE A 233 11.59 -1.34 -1.11
N VAL A 234 10.65 -0.51 -1.56
CA VAL A 234 10.90 0.57 -2.52
C VAL A 234 12.06 1.50 -2.12
N PRO A 235 12.22 1.92 -0.85
CA PRO A 235 13.34 2.78 -0.46
C PRO A 235 14.69 2.17 -0.82
N ALA A 236 14.89 0.86 -0.62
CA ALA A 236 16.15 0.20 -0.96
C ALA A 236 16.42 0.18 -2.47
N LEU A 237 15.40 0.22 -3.32
CA LEU A 237 15.60 0.30 -4.77
C LEU A 237 16.16 1.67 -5.20
N TYR A 238 15.89 2.74 -4.45
CA TYR A 238 16.48 4.05 -4.73
C TYR A 238 17.98 4.10 -4.41
N ASP A 239 18.47 3.24 -3.52
CA ASP A 239 19.89 3.13 -3.19
C ASP A 239 20.68 2.31 -4.23
N MET A 240 19.99 1.74 -5.23
CA MET A 240 20.58 0.92 -6.28
C MET A 240 20.82 1.74 -7.54
N ALA A 241 22.08 1.90 -7.94
CA ALA A 241 22.48 2.61 -9.16
C ALA A 241 21.77 2.08 -10.43
N GLU A 242 21.48 0.78 -10.48
CA GLU A 242 20.72 0.15 -11.58
C GLU A 242 19.30 0.73 -11.73
N PHE A 243 18.67 1.15 -10.64
CA PHE A 243 17.25 1.57 -10.64
C PHE A 243 17.03 3.06 -10.38
N GLU A 244 17.95 3.72 -9.66
CA GLU A 244 17.80 5.10 -9.21
C GLU A 244 17.40 6.07 -10.34
N GLY A 245 18.12 6.00 -11.48
CA GLY A 245 17.88 6.89 -12.61
C GLY A 245 16.53 6.69 -13.30
N GLU A 246 16.01 5.46 -13.32
CA GLU A 246 14.65 5.18 -13.83
C GLU A 246 13.59 5.62 -12.81
N LEU A 247 13.80 5.32 -11.53
CA LEU A 247 12.90 5.71 -10.45
C LEU A 247 12.68 7.22 -10.37
N ARG A 248 13.75 8.02 -10.47
CA ARG A 248 13.65 9.50 -10.48
C ARG A 248 12.87 10.04 -11.68
N ARG A 249 12.84 9.33 -12.81
CA ARG A 249 12.05 9.71 -13.99
C ARG A 249 10.59 9.30 -13.84
N LEU A 250 10.33 8.10 -13.30
CA LEU A 250 8.98 7.63 -12.99
C LEU A 250 8.32 8.52 -11.93
N PHE A 251 9.04 8.83 -10.86
CA PHE A 251 8.56 9.54 -9.69
C PHE A 251 9.47 10.74 -9.36
N PRO A 252 9.28 11.90 -10.03
CA PRO A 252 10.05 13.11 -9.72
C PRO A 252 9.91 13.54 -8.25
N ALA A 253 8.74 13.33 -7.66
CA ALA A 253 8.54 13.39 -6.21
C ALA A 253 8.69 11.98 -5.62
N MET A 254 9.81 11.71 -4.95
CA MET A 254 10.10 10.39 -4.35
C MET A 254 9.01 9.94 -3.37
N GLU A 255 8.28 10.87 -2.76
CA GLU A 255 7.19 10.55 -1.84
C GLU A 255 5.86 10.16 -2.50
N SER A 256 5.83 9.98 -3.83
CA SER A 256 4.60 9.71 -4.59
C SER A 256 4.42 8.25 -5.03
N VAL A 257 5.39 7.36 -4.74
CA VAL A 257 5.43 6.00 -5.30
C VAL A 257 4.24 5.17 -4.84
N ALA A 258 4.04 5.03 -3.53
CA ALA A 258 2.96 4.24 -2.96
C ALA A 258 1.58 4.85 -3.27
N HIS A 259 1.51 6.17 -3.38
CA HIS A 259 0.28 6.88 -3.73
C HIS A 259 -0.18 6.59 -5.16
N LEU A 260 0.72 6.79 -6.12
CA LEU A 260 0.41 6.61 -7.54
C LEU A 260 0.23 5.12 -7.88
N LEU A 261 1.15 4.25 -7.44
CA LEU A 261 1.03 2.82 -7.73
C LEU A 261 -0.10 2.16 -6.95
N GLY A 262 -0.38 2.60 -5.72
CA GLY A 262 -1.51 2.12 -4.93
C GLY A 262 -2.85 2.42 -5.60
N ARG A 263 -3.02 3.64 -6.12
CA ARG A 263 -4.23 4.05 -6.86
C ARG A 263 -4.36 3.42 -8.25
N TYR A 264 -3.25 2.96 -8.84
CA TYR A 264 -3.24 2.23 -10.11
C TYR A 264 -3.59 0.74 -9.92
N LEU A 265 -3.00 0.08 -8.92
CA LEU A 265 -3.15 -1.36 -8.72
C LEU A 265 -4.43 -1.74 -7.96
N PHE A 266 -4.73 -1.02 -6.88
CA PHE A 266 -5.72 -1.47 -5.93
C PHE A 266 -7.06 -0.81 -6.21
N HIS A 267 -7.99 -1.60 -6.74
CA HIS A 267 -9.38 -1.20 -6.88
C HIS A 267 -10.25 -2.23 -6.16
N PRO A 268 -10.97 -1.86 -5.09
CA PRO A 268 -11.81 -2.80 -4.35
C PRO A 268 -12.85 -3.46 -5.25
N SER A 269 -13.08 -4.76 -5.08
CA SER A 269 -14.17 -5.47 -5.76
C SER A 269 -15.52 -4.84 -5.44
N ASN A 270 -16.55 -5.09 -6.26
CA ASN A 270 -17.89 -4.54 -6.02
C ASN A 270 -18.46 -4.93 -4.64
N SER A 271 -18.09 -6.09 -4.10
CA SER A 271 -18.46 -6.51 -2.74
C SER A 271 -17.92 -5.54 -1.69
N VAL A 272 -16.60 -5.30 -1.72
CA VAL A 272 -15.90 -4.41 -0.79
C VAL A 272 -16.31 -2.96 -1.03
N TRP A 273 -16.42 -2.54 -2.29
CA TRP A 273 -16.85 -1.20 -2.67
C TRP A 273 -18.26 -0.88 -2.17
N GLY A 274 -19.16 -1.88 -2.18
CA GLY A 274 -20.48 -1.73 -1.57
C GLY A 274 -20.40 -1.46 -0.06
N MET A 275 -19.50 -2.11 0.67
CA MET A 275 -19.29 -1.83 2.10
C MET A 275 -18.80 -0.40 2.31
N ILE A 276 -17.78 0.02 1.54
CA ILE A 276 -17.18 1.35 1.59
C ILE A 276 -18.23 2.43 1.33
N THR A 277 -18.91 2.35 0.19
CA THR A 277 -19.84 3.40 -0.25
C THR A 277 -21.05 3.52 0.66
N ARG A 278 -21.65 2.42 1.11
CA ARG A 278 -22.78 2.45 2.06
C ARG A 278 -22.39 3.10 3.37
N TYR A 279 -21.22 2.76 3.91
CA TYR A 279 -20.76 3.35 5.17
C TYR A 279 -20.46 4.83 5.02
N TYR A 280 -19.71 5.19 3.97
CA TYR A 280 -19.37 6.59 3.68
C TYR A 280 -20.63 7.45 3.55
N HIS A 281 -21.60 7.04 2.74
CA HIS A 281 -22.83 7.83 2.54
C HIS A 281 -23.71 7.94 3.77
N SER A 282 -23.71 6.92 4.64
CA SER A 282 -24.54 6.89 5.84
C SER A 282 -23.95 7.72 6.99
N TYR A 283 -22.61 7.73 7.13
CA TYR A 283 -21.96 8.26 8.33
C TYR A 283 -20.97 9.41 8.08
N LEU A 284 -20.35 9.46 6.89
CA LEU A 284 -19.22 10.37 6.65
C LEU A 284 -19.52 11.47 5.62
N ALA A 285 -20.46 11.25 4.70
CA ALA A 285 -20.69 12.15 3.57
C ALA A 285 -21.14 13.56 3.96
N GLN A 286 -21.90 13.69 5.06
CA GLN A 286 -22.46 14.98 5.50
C GLN A 286 -21.47 15.85 6.29
N ALA A 287 -20.34 15.28 6.73
CA ALA A 287 -19.34 16.03 7.46
C ALA A 287 -18.52 16.94 6.53
N GLU A 288 -18.31 18.18 6.94
CA GLU A 288 -17.43 19.12 6.24
C GLU A 288 -15.97 18.68 6.36
N GLU A 289 -15.58 18.14 7.52
CA GLU A 289 -14.25 17.61 7.79
C GLU A 289 -14.33 16.17 8.33
N ARG A 290 -13.47 15.29 7.80
CA ARG A 290 -13.37 13.87 8.15
C ARG A 290 -12.02 13.61 8.79
N ILE A 291 -12.01 13.06 9.98
CA ILE A 291 -10.79 12.73 10.72
C ILE A 291 -10.72 11.21 10.84
N GLY A 292 -9.71 10.59 10.22
CA GLY A 292 -9.48 9.16 10.34
C GLY A 292 -8.49 8.87 11.46
N VAL A 293 -8.85 7.95 12.35
CA VAL A 293 -8.04 7.51 13.49
C VAL A 293 -7.83 6.01 13.40
N GLN A 294 -6.62 5.62 13.00
CA GLN A 294 -6.22 4.23 12.86
C GLN A 294 -5.41 3.80 14.10
N ILE A 295 -5.95 2.83 14.83
CA ILE A 295 -5.37 2.36 16.09
C ILE A 295 -4.96 0.88 15.95
N ARG A 296 -3.69 0.57 16.20
CA ARG A 296 -3.17 -0.80 16.21
C ARG A 296 -2.34 -1.06 17.46
N MET A 297 -2.82 -1.96 18.32
CA MET A 297 -2.06 -2.39 19.49
C MET A 297 -1.25 -3.65 19.19
N PHE A 298 0.09 -3.56 19.15
CA PHE A 298 0.96 -4.71 18.91
C PHE A 298 1.22 -5.48 20.21
N SER A 299 1.23 -6.81 20.18
CA SER A 299 1.42 -7.62 21.39
C SER A 299 2.76 -7.39 22.09
N TRP A 300 3.81 -7.07 21.34
CA TRP A 300 5.17 -6.79 21.85
C TRP A 300 5.38 -5.32 22.26
N ALA A 301 4.43 -4.44 21.94
CA ALA A 301 4.44 -3.02 22.26
C ALA A 301 3.08 -2.57 22.77
N SER A 302 2.46 -3.40 23.60
CA SER A 302 1.14 -3.11 24.14
C SER A 302 1.22 -2.23 25.38
N ILE A 303 0.26 -1.33 25.52
CA ILE A 303 0.00 -0.55 26.72
C ILE A 303 -1.49 -0.69 27.11
N PRO A 304 -1.85 -0.41 28.38
CA PRO A 304 -3.25 -0.31 28.80
C PRO A 304 -4.10 0.55 27.88
N VAL A 305 -5.42 0.30 27.86
CA VAL A 305 -6.37 1.05 27.02
C VAL A 305 -6.32 2.53 27.36
N ASP A 306 -6.35 2.82 28.65
CA ASP A 306 -6.39 4.16 29.23
C ASP A 306 -5.15 4.94 28.82
N ASP A 307 -3.97 4.33 28.98
CA ASP A 307 -2.70 4.90 28.54
C ASP A 307 -2.67 5.23 27.03
N MET A 308 -3.19 4.33 26.19
CA MET A 308 -3.26 4.58 24.75
C MET A 308 -4.29 5.66 24.39
N TYR A 309 -5.41 5.69 25.10
CA TYR A 309 -6.41 6.75 24.95
C TYR A 309 -5.82 8.10 25.33
N ASP A 310 -5.11 8.18 26.46
CA ASP A 310 -4.42 9.39 26.92
C ASP A 310 -3.35 9.83 25.92
N GLN A 311 -2.61 8.88 25.33
CA GLN A 311 -1.66 9.16 24.25
C GLN A 311 -2.34 9.73 23.00
N ILE A 312 -3.50 9.19 22.60
CA ILE A 312 -4.31 9.71 21.48
C ILE A 312 -4.73 11.15 21.75
N MET A 313 -5.27 11.42 22.95
CA MET A 313 -5.72 12.76 23.32
C MET A 313 -4.55 13.74 23.47
N ALA A 314 -3.42 13.32 24.03
CA ALA A 314 -2.20 14.13 24.12
C ALA A 314 -1.65 14.47 22.73
N CYS A 315 -1.60 13.48 21.83
CA CYS A 315 -1.23 13.71 20.44
C CYS A 315 -2.18 14.70 19.76
N SER A 316 -3.49 14.53 19.97
CA SER A 316 -4.51 15.39 19.39
C SER A 316 -4.33 16.85 19.81
N ARG A 317 -4.07 17.09 21.11
CA ARG A 317 -3.79 18.44 21.63
C ARG A 317 -2.50 19.02 21.06
N GLN A 318 -1.46 18.20 20.90
CA GLN A 318 -0.18 18.63 20.33
C GLN A 318 -0.31 19.04 18.85
N GLU A 319 -1.07 18.29 18.06
CA GLU A 319 -1.09 18.40 16.59
C GLU A 319 -2.43 18.93 16.02
N HIS A 320 -3.36 19.33 16.91
CA HIS A 320 -4.71 19.80 16.59
C HIS A 320 -5.51 18.87 15.67
N ILE A 321 -5.57 17.58 16.03
CA ILE A 321 -6.19 16.53 15.18
C ILE A 321 -7.69 16.39 15.45
N LEU A 322 -8.06 16.06 16.68
CA LEU A 322 -9.44 16.00 17.14
C LEU A 322 -9.85 17.38 17.68
N PRO A 323 -11.14 17.75 17.62
CA PRO A 323 -11.63 19.01 18.17
C PRO A 323 -11.39 19.11 19.68
N ASP A 324 -10.92 20.26 20.13
CA ASP A 324 -10.89 20.58 21.56
C ASP A 324 -12.32 20.68 22.11
N VAL A 325 -12.49 20.51 23.43
CA VAL A 325 -13.80 20.52 24.11
C VAL A 325 -13.92 21.67 25.11
N ASP A 326 -15.11 22.28 25.18
CA ASP A 326 -15.39 23.39 26.09
C ASP A 326 -15.22 22.95 27.56
N GLY A 327 -14.38 23.67 28.31
CA GLY A 327 -14.17 23.43 29.75
C GLY A 327 -12.89 22.67 30.11
N ASP A 328 -12.01 22.35 29.15
CA ASP A 328 -10.66 21.87 29.44
C ASP A 328 -9.81 23.02 30.02
N GLU A 329 -9.49 22.97 31.32
CA GLU A 329 -8.72 24.02 32.05
C GLU A 329 -7.31 24.28 31.48
N ALA A 330 -6.83 23.43 30.57
CA ALA A 330 -5.52 23.56 29.92
C ALA A 330 -5.47 24.64 28.82
N ASN A 331 -6.61 25.14 28.32
CA ASN A 331 -6.68 26.12 27.23
C ASN A 331 -7.14 27.52 27.74
N THR A 332 -6.28 28.21 28.50
CA THR A 332 -6.52 29.60 28.97
C THR A 332 -6.13 30.70 27.97
N THR A 333 -5.99 30.39 26.67
CA THR A 333 -5.73 31.42 25.64
C THR A 333 -6.78 31.38 24.54
N SER A 334 -7.98 31.85 24.89
CA SER A 334 -9.09 32.06 23.96
C SER A 334 -8.79 33.25 23.02
N ALA A 335 -8.06 33.00 21.95
CA ALA A 335 -8.26 33.77 20.73
C ALA A 335 -9.58 33.29 20.13
N ALA A 336 -10.63 34.11 20.21
CA ALA A 336 -11.93 33.86 19.60
C ALA A 336 -11.71 33.44 18.13
N ALA A 337 -11.81 32.14 17.87
CA ALA A 337 -11.68 31.60 16.53
C ALA A 337 -12.95 31.98 15.77
N ASN A 338 -12.83 33.03 14.96
CA ASN A 338 -13.80 33.44 13.97
C ASN A 338 -13.82 32.42 12.80
N GLY A 339 -14.05 31.15 13.13
CA GLY A 339 -14.10 30.02 12.21
C GLY A 339 -15.50 29.42 12.23
N SER A 340 -16.11 29.27 11.05
CA SER A 340 -17.41 28.61 10.89
C SER A 340 -17.45 27.27 11.65
N SER A 341 -18.53 27.00 12.37
CA SER A 341 -18.81 25.76 13.10
C SER A 341 -18.91 24.55 12.15
N LYS A 342 -17.78 24.04 11.65
CA LYS A 342 -17.76 22.94 10.68
C LYS A 342 -18.22 21.64 11.36
N SER A 343 -19.09 20.89 10.69
CA SER A 343 -19.42 19.53 11.13
C SER A 343 -18.25 18.59 10.88
N LYS A 344 -17.95 17.74 11.87
CA LYS A 344 -16.81 16.82 11.83
C LYS A 344 -17.26 15.38 12.02
N ALA A 345 -16.70 14.46 11.24
CA ALA A 345 -16.86 13.02 11.43
C ALA A 345 -15.52 12.39 11.78
N ILE A 346 -15.43 11.77 12.95
CA ILE A 346 -14.28 11.00 13.40
C ILE A 346 -14.54 9.52 13.09
N LEU A 347 -13.74 8.96 12.20
CA LEU A 347 -13.77 7.55 11.82
C LEU A 347 -12.66 6.80 12.56
N ILE A 348 -13.01 5.84 13.40
CA ILE A 348 -12.07 5.03 14.16
C ILE A 348 -11.98 3.63 13.53
N ALA A 349 -10.76 3.22 13.16
CA ALA A 349 -10.45 1.87 12.71
C ALA A 349 -9.54 1.20 13.75
N SER A 350 -10.10 0.20 14.45
CA SER A 350 -9.45 -0.50 15.55
C SER A 350 -10.09 -1.86 15.73
N LEU A 351 -9.29 -2.86 16.11
CA LEU A 351 -9.83 -4.16 16.57
C LEU A 351 -10.62 -4.01 17.87
N ARG A 352 -10.27 -3.01 18.69
CA ARG A 352 -10.82 -2.76 20.02
C ARG A 352 -11.86 -1.65 20.00
N ALA A 353 -13.05 -1.91 20.51
CA ALA A 353 -14.16 -0.94 20.56
C ALA A 353 -13.96 0.12 21.65
N GLU A 354 -13.12 -0.15 22.65
CA GLU A 354 -12.95 0.71 23.82
C GLU A 354 -12.48 2.13 23.46
N TYR A 355 -11.68 2.28 22.39
CA TYR A 355 -11.25 3.60 21.90
C TYR A 355 -12.40 4.40 21.29
N TYR A 356 -13.29 3.73 20.56
CA TYR A 356 -14.48 4.35 20.00
C TYR A 356 -15.42 4.81 21.11
N GLU A 357 -15.71 3.96 22.10
CA GLU A 357 -16.61 4.32 23.19
C GLU A 357 -16.09 5.53 23.99
N ARG A 358 -14.78 5.59 24.29
CA ARG A 358 -14.19 6.73 25.02
C ARG A 358 -14.22 8.04 24.24
N ILE A 359 -13.79 8.02 22.98
CA ILE A 359 -13.79 9.23 22.14
C ILE A 359 -15.22 9.70 21.89
N LYS A 360 -16.16 8.77 21.67
CA LYS A 360 -17.59 9.08 21.54
C LYS A 360 -18.16 9.68 22.83
N SER A 361 -17.86 9.13 24.01
CA SER A 361 -18.32 9.67 25.30
C SER A 361 -17.88 11.13 25.47
N THR A 362 -16.63 11.42 25.11
CA THR A 362 -16.07 12.78 25.20
C THR A 362 -16.92 13.81 24.45
N TYR A 363 -17.23 13.56 23.17
CA TYR A 363 -18.04 14.48 22.36
C TYR A 363 -19.55 14.37 22.59
N TYR A 364 -19.99 13.37 23.35
CA TYR A 364 -21.37 13.27 23.82
C TYR A 364 -21.60 14.09 25.09
N GLU A 365 -20.61 14.11 25.99
CA GLU A 365 -20.66 14.79 27.29
C GLU A 365 -20.24 16.26 27.20
N HIS A 366 -19.32 16.58 26.27
CA HIS A 366 -18.77 17.92 26.12
C HIS A 366 -18.97 18.46 24.70
N ALA A 367 -19.32 19.73 24.59
CA ALA A 367 -19.39 20.43 23.31
C ALA A 367 -17.98 20.65 22.76
N ALA A 368 -17.81 20.51 21.44
CA ALA A 368 -16.56 20.88 20.80
C ALA A 368 -16.39 22.40 20.78
N GLU A 369 -15.18 22.88 21.07
CA GLU A 369 -14.84 24.30 20.99
C GLU A 369 -15.19 24.84 19.60
N GLY A 370 -15.87 25.98 19.55
CA GLY A 370 -16.37 26.58 18.29
C GLY A 370 -17.72 26.05 17.81
N GLY A 371 -18.37 25.15 18.56
CA GLY A 371 -19.79 24.80 18.41
C GLY A 371 -20.17 23.94 17.20
N GLY A 372 -19.19 23.36 16.49
CA GLY A 372 -19.44 22.41 15.39
C GLY A 372 -19.88 21.03 15.89
N GLY A 373 -20.84 20.40 15.21
CA GLY A 373 -21.27 19.04 15.56
C GLY A 373 -20.19 17.99 15.27
N VAL A 374 -19.90 17.11 16.23
CA VAL A 374 -18.91 16.02 16.10
C VAL A 374 -19.62 14.67 16.17
N GLY A 375 -19.51 13.88 15.09
CA GLY A 375 -19.94 12.49 15.06
C GLY A 375 -18.74 11.55 15.16
N VAL A 376 -18.83 10.52 16.00
CA VAL A 376 -17.78 9.49 16.13
C VAL A 376 -18.33 8.16 15.64
N PHE A 377 -17.57 7.45 14.82
CA PHE A 377 -18.01 6.26 14.11
C PHE A 377 -16.92 5.18 14.06
N GLN A 378 -17.30 3.92 14.25
CA GLN A 378 -16.42 2.76 14.06
C GLN A 378 -17.12 1.73 13.15
N PRO A 379 -16.53 1.32 12.01
CA PRO A 379 -17.18 0.38 11.09
C PRO A 379 -17.25 -1.05 11.64
N SER A 380 -16.18 -1.52 12.26
CA SER A 380 -16.11 -2.83 12.90
C SER A 380 -15.21 -2.83 14.13
N HIS A 381 -15.38 -3.85 14.97
CA HIS A 381 -14.58 -4.10 16.18
C HIS A 381 -14.28 -5.60 16.28
N GLU A 382 -13.46 -6.12 15.37
CA GLU A 382 -13.25 -7.58 15.19
C GLU A 382 -12.53 -8.26 16.37
N GLU A 383 -12.14 -7.52 17.42
CA GLU A 383 -11.39 -7.92 18.63
C GLU A 383 -9.98 -8.48 18.38
N LYS A 384 -9.85 -9.37 17.39
CA LYS A 384 -8.62 -10.06 17.01
C LYS A 384 -8.46 -10.03 15.50
N GLN A 385 -7.20 -9.87 15.09
CA GLN A 385 -6.83 -10.05 13.70
C GLN A 385 -6.96 -11.54 13.36
N THR A 386 -7.76 -11.88 12.34
CA THR A 386 -7.93 -13.25 11.89
C THR A 386 -7.42 -13.39 10.45
N MET A 387 -6.16 -13.82 10.34
CA MET A 387 -5.53 -14.10 9.04
C MET A 387 -6.20 -15.32 8.37
N GLY A 388 -6.23 -15.34 7.04
CA GLY A 388 -6.82 -16.47 6.30
C GLY A 388 -8.35 -16.41 6.15
N GLN A 389 -9.04 -15.37 6.63
CA GLN A 389 -10.48 -15.21 6.46
C GLN A 389 -10.82 -14.09 5.46
N ARG A 390 -11.46 -14.47 4.35
CA ARG A 390 -11.86 -13.54 3.28
C ARG A 390 -12.78 -12.43 3.78
N SER A 391 -13.80 -12.74 4.58
CA SER A 391 -14.74 -11.73 5.10
C SER A 391 -14.06 -10.71 6.03
N HIS A 392 -13.10 -11.17 6.84
CA HIS A 392 -12.29 -10.31 7.69
C HIS A 392 -11.42 -9.37 6.83
N ASN A 393 -10.75 -9.89 5.81
CA ASN A 393 -9.95 -9.07 4.89
C ASN A 393 -10.80 -8.08 4.07
N GLN A 394 -12.03 -8.44 3.69
CA GLN A 394 -12.95 -7.50 3.01
C GLN A 394 -13.32 -6.30 3.90
N LYS A 395 -13.60 -6.53 5.19
CA LYS A 395 -13.87 -5.46 6.16
C LYS A 395 -12.62 -4.61 6.42
N ALA A 396 -11.47 -5.25 6.63
CA ALA A 396 -10.20 -4.57 6.81
C ALA A 396 -9.86 -3.67 5.60
N LEU A 397 -10.08 -4.18 4.38
CA LEU A 397 -9.89 -3.40 3.16
C LEU A 397 -10.86 -2.22 3.08
N ALA A 398 -12.14 -2.43 3.45
CA ALA A 398 -13.12 -1.36 3.49
C ALA A 398 -12.72 -0.24 4.46
N GLU A 399 -12.19 -0.59 5.63
CA GLU A 399 -11.70 0.38 6.61
C GLU A 399 -10.46 1.15 6.14
N ILE A 400 -9.51 0.50 5.46
CA ILE A 400 -8.36 1.18 4.82
C ILE A 400 -8.85 2.28 3.86
N TYR A 401 -9.86 1.97 3.04
CA TYR A 401 -10.43 2.92 2.08
C TYR A 401 -11.27 4.01 2.74
N LEU A 402 -12.05 3.68 3.77
CA LEU A 402 -12.81 4.69 4.51
C LEU A 402 -11.88 5.69 5.20
N LEU A 403 -10.77 5.22 5.78
CA LEU A 403 -9.72 6.09 6.30
C LEU A 403 -9.10 6.93 5.19
N SER A 404 -8.83 6.35 4.01
CA SER A 404 -8.18 7.09 2.93
C SER A 404 -9.02 8.25 2.36
N PHE A 405 -10.32 8.30 2.66
CA PHE A 405 -11.21 9.42 2.32
C PHE A 405 -11.26 10.53 3.39
N SER A 406 -10.43 10.43 4.43
CA SER A 406 -10.34 11.44 5.47
C SER A 406 -9.57 12.68 4.98
N ASP A 407 -9.81 13.82 5.64
CA ASP A 407 -9.07 15.06 5.45
C ASP A 407 -7.79 15.09 6.29
N VAL A 408 -7.85 14.46 7.47
CA VAL A 408 -6.76 14.35 8.44
C VAL A 408 -6.65 12.90 8.88
N LEU A 409 -5.42 12.41 9.07
CA LEU A 409 -5.14 11.05 9.52
C LEU A 409 -4.24 11.04 10.74
N LEU A 410 -4.72 10.39 11.81
CA LEU A 410 -3.92 9.88 12.92
C LEU A 410 -3.75 8.38 12.73
N THR A 411 -2.51 7.90 12.73
CA THR A 411 -2.21 6.48 12.53
C THR A 411 -1.31 5.96 13.64
N THR A 412 -1.31 4.64 13.87
CA THR A 412 -0.35 4.04 14.77
C THR A 412 0.96 3.78 14.04
N GLY A 413 2.09 4.20 14.60
CA GLY A 413 3.42 3.98 14.02
C GLY A 413 3.65 2.51 13.63
N ILE A 414 4.45 2.26 12.59
CA ILE A 414 4.78 0.91 12.10
C ILE A 414 3.56 0.14 11.52
N SER A 415 2.32 0.63 11.65
CA SER A 415 1.14 -0.06 11.12
C SER A 415 1.04 0.08 9.60
N THR A 416 1.28 -1.02 8.87
CA THR A 416 1.13 -1.08 7.41
C THR A 416 -0.30 -0.82 6.93
N PHE A 417 -1.28 -1.05 7.80
CA PHE A 417 -2.68 -0.64 7.58
C PHE A 417 -2.80 0.89 7.50
N GLY A 418 -2.18 1.60 8.45
CA GLY A 418 -2.10 3.07 8.46
C GLY A 418 -1.31 3.61 7.27
N TYR A 419 -0.21 2.95 6.88
CA TYR A 419 0.56 3.33 5.70
C TYR A 419 -0.26 3.27 4.43
N MET A 420 -0.95 2.15 4.15
CA MET A 420 -1.81 2.05 2.96
C MET A 420 -2.91 3.11 2.94
N SER A 421 -3.54 3.36 4.09
CA SER A 421 -4.60 4.38 4.22
C SER A 421 -4.06 5.77 3.85
N SER A 422 -2.88 6.12 4.39
CA SER A 422 -2.24 7.42 4.20
C SER A 422 -1.72 7.61 2.78
N SER A 423 -1.07 6.60 2.21
CA SER A 423 -0.59 6.62 0.83
C SER A 423 -1.74 6.74 -0.16
N LEU A 424 -2.86 6.01 0.03
CA LEU A 424 -4.05 6.15 -0.83
C LEU A 424 -4.70 7.53 -0.70
N ALA A 425 -4.75 8.09 0.51
CA ALA A 425 -5.29 9.42 0.77
C ALA A 425 -4.46 10.53 0.12
N GLY A 426 -3.15 10.30 -0.03
CA GLY A 426 -2.22 11.38 -0.36
C GLY A 426 -1.95 12.29 0.83
N LEU A 427 -1.97 11.74 2.06
CA LEU A 427 -1.83 12.52 3.29
C LEU A 427 -0.60 12.08 4.06
N ARG A 428 0.15 13.05 4.59
CA ARG A 428 1.19 12.81 5.59
C ARG A 428 0.51 12.69 6.95
N PRO A 429 0.42 11.48 7.54
CA PRO A 429 -0.33 11.29 8.77
C PRO A 429 0.43 11.86 9.97
N THR A 430 -0.30 12.14 11.04
CA THR A 430 0.28 12.18 12.37
C THR A 430 0.36 10.74 12.89
N MET A 431 1.51 10.34 13.45
CA MET A 431 1.79 8.96 13.83
C MET A 431 1.99 8.85 15.33
N LEU A 432 1.13 8.08 16.00
CA LEU A 432 1.30 7.70 17.39
C LEU A 432 2.60 6.92 17.55
N MET A 433 3.41 7.33 18.52
CA MET A 433 4.64 6.64 18.85
C MET A 433 4.32 5.25 19.42
N ILE A 434 5.19 4.29 19.12
CA ILE A 434 5.03 2.91 19.57
C ILE A 434 5.66 2.75 20.95
N ALA A 435 4.94 2.05 21.84
CA ALA A 435 5.43 1.74 23.16
C ALA A 435 6.72 0.90 23.07
N LYS A 436 7.67 1.22 23.95
CA LYS A 436 8.88 0.41 24.13
C LYS A 436 8.82 -0.23 25.51
N ASP A 437 9.09 -1.53 25.58
CA ASP A 437 9.04 -2.30 26.83
C ASP A 437 7.70 -2.15 27.58
N HIS A 438 6.58 -2.08 26.82
CA HIS A 438 5.22 -1.84 27.34
C HIS A 438 5.03 -0.53 28.12
N LYS A 439 5.83 0.49 27.81
CA LYS A 439 5.72 1.82 28.42
C LYS A 439 5.19 2.86 27.44
N VAL A 440 4.34 3.75 27.97
CA VAL A 440 3.83 4.92 27.24
C VAL A 440 5.00 5.78 26.75
N PRO A 441 5.07 6.09 25.45
CA PRO A 441 6.09 7.00 24.93
C PRO A 441 5.98 8.40 25.54
N GLU A 442 7.12 9.03 25.85
CA GLU A 442 7.14 10.43 26.32
C GLU A 442 6.61 11.41 25.26
N THR A 443 6.99 11.17 24.00
CA THR A 443 6.42 11.89 22.85
C THR A 443 5.19 11.11 22.37
N PRO A 444 3.96 11.66 22.44
CA PRO A 444 2.76 10.91 22.12
C PRO A 444 2.66 10.59 20.63
N CYS A 445 3.10 11.50 19.78
CA CYS A 445 3.11 11.32 18.33
C CYS A 445 4.08 12.27 17.62
N VAL A 446 4.34 11.96 16.35
CA VAL A 446 5.12 12.80 15.44
C VAL A 446 4.40 12.94 14.11
N ARG A 447 4.54 14.09 13.45
CA ARG A 447 4.08 14.24 12.07
C ARG A 447 5.01 13.51 11.12
N ALA A 448 4.45 12.68 10.23
CA ALA A 448 5.24 11.96 9.25
C ALA A 448 5.93 12.93 8.28
N MET A 449 7.20 12.65 7.97
CA MET A 449 7.97 13.44 7.00
C MET A 449 7.37 13.36 5.59
N SER A 450 6.78 12.21 5.25
CA SER A 450 6.12 11.96 3.97
C SER A 450 4.95 11.00 4.16
N MET A 451 4.21 10.77 3.08
CA MET A 451 3.13 9.77 3.03
C MET A 451 3.60 8.39 2.55
N GLU A 452 4.91 8.23 2.34
CA GLU A 452 5.49 6.95 1.94
C GLU A 452 5.50 5.96 3.11
N PRO A 453 5.20 4.69 2.85
CA PRO A 453 5.37 3.62 3.81
C PRO A 453 6.85 3.47 4.24
N CYS A 454 7.07 3.09 5.48
CA CYS A 454 8.41 2.81 5.99
C CYS A 454 8.88 1.41 5.54
N PHE A 455 10.15 1.31 5.11
CA PHE A 455 10.82 0.03 4.93
C PHE A 455 11.36 -0.47 6.28
N HIS A 456 10.71 -1.46 6.89
CA HIS A 456 11.03 -1.93 8.25
C HIS A 456 12.22 -2.90 8.35
N MET A 457 13.00 -3.08 7.28
CA MET A 457 14.18 -3.93 7.35
C MET A 457 15.20 -3.33 8.32
N THR A 458 15.68 -4.14 9.26
CA THR A 458 16.73 -3.71 10.19
C THR A 458 18.05 -3.49 9.43
N PRO A 459 18.76 -2.37 9.67
CA PRO A 459 20.14 -2.21 9.21
C PRO A 459 21.03 -3.35 9.73
N ASP A 460 22.11 -3.64 9.02
CA ASP A 460 23.14 -4.62 9.44
C ASP A 460 23.89 -4.19 10.71
#